data_AF-A0A9C8VBS8-F1
#
_entry.id   AF-A0A9C8VBS8-F1
#
_cell.length_a   1.000
_cell.length_b   1.000
_cell.length_c   1.000
_cell.angle_alpha   90.00
_cell.angle_beta   90.00
_cell.angle_gamma   90.00
#
_symmetry.space_group_name_H-M   'P 1'
#
loop_
_entity.id
_entity.type
_entity.pdbx_description
1 polymer ?
#
loop_
_entity_poly.entity_id
_entity_poly.type
_entity_poly.pdbx_seq_one_letter_code
_entity_poly.pdbx_strand_id
1 'polypeptide(L)'
;MGALTSLPTDDGSGHELSAFQQIADGLQAKSWCVVPDALPPALAGQLFEHVREADSNRFAPAGVGRSNDHVHNPFVRRDRIRWIDGSAEAEQQWLAWSGRLQTFLNRQLFLGLFSFESHFAHYQPGDFYKKHVDAFRPDGTERGARRVLSLVTYLNPGWQLADGGELAIYDEAGKQIVHKVLPAYGTVVVFLSTEVPHEVLPAARDRYSIAGWFRVNGNHADRPDPPR
;
A
#
# COMPACT_ATOMS: atom_id res chain seq x y z
N MET A 1 -46.16 3.54 -26.77
CA MET A 1 -45.22 4.34 -25.96
C MET A 1 -44.73 3.46 -24.83
N GLY A 2 -43.62 2.76 -25.05
CA GLY A 2 -42.97 1.93 -24.01
C GLY A 2 -41.85 2.75 -23.39
N ALA A 3 -41.97 3.06 -22.11
CA ALA A 3 -40.91 3.71 -21.36
C ALA A 3 -39.74 2.73 -21.25
N LEU A 4 -38.62 3.09 -21.89
CA LEU A 4 -37.33 2.46 -21.66
C LEU A 4 -36.90 2.81 -20.24
N THR A 5 -37.03 1.87 -19.32
CA THR A 5 -36.43 1.95 -18.00
C THR A 5 -34.92 1.92 -18.18
N SER A 6 -34.27 3.07 -18.02
CA SER A 6 -32.81 3.14 -17.95
C SER A 6 -32.34 2.24 -16.82
N LEU A 7 -31.53 1.23 -17.14
CA LEU A 7 -30.79 0.49 -16.14
C LEU A 7 -29.89 1.46 -15.36
N PRO A 8 -29.76 1.31 -14.03
CA PRO A 8 -28.88 2.17 -13.26
C PRO A 8 -27.44 1.97 -13.76
N THR A 9 -26.80 3.08 -14.14
CA THR A 9 -25.37 3.13 -14.37
C THR A 9 -24.67 2.76 -13.06
N ASP A 10 -23.89 1.68 -13.08
CA ASP A 10 -22.99 1.30 -11.99
C ASP A 10 -22.09 2.50 -11.66
N ASP A 11 -22.30 3.11 -10.50
CA ASP A 11 -21.54 4.26 -10.00
C ASP A 11 -20.15 3.83 -9.47
N GLY A 12 -19.75 2.57 -9.69
CA GLY A 12 -18.51 1.97 -9.23
C GLY A 12 -18.58 1.43 -7.79
N SER A 13 -19.70 1.62 -7.08
CA SER A 13 -19.87 1.17 -5.70
C SER A 13 -19.87 -0.37 -5.59
N GLY A 14 -20.44 -1.08 -6.56
CA GLY A 14 -20.47 -2.55 -6.58
C GLY A 14 -19.07 -3.15 -6.76
N HIS A 15 -18.27 -2.56 -7.63
CA HIS A 15 -16.88 -2.95 -7.85
C HIS A 15 -16.02 -2.74 -6.60
N GLU A 16 -16.12 -1.56 -5.98
CA GLU A 16 -15.37 -1.23 -4.77
C GLU A 16 -15.71 -2.17 -3.61
N LEU A 17 -17.00 -2.43 -3.36
CA LEU A 17 -17.43 -3.35 -2.32
C LEU A 17 -16.93 -4.78 -2.57
N SER A 18 -16.92 -5.23 -3.82
CA SER A 18 -16.36 -6.53 -4.17
C SER A 18 -14.86 -6.62 -3.86
N ALA A 19 -14.08 -5.59 -4.22
CA ALA A 19 -12.65 -5.55 -3.93
C ALA A 19 -12.39 -5.53 -2.41
N PHE A 20 -13.17 -4.75 -1.65
CA PHE A 20 -13.03 -4.69 -0.20
C PHE A 20 -13.38 -6.03 0.48
N GLN A 21 -14.41 -6.72 -0.01
CA GLN A 21 -14.74 -8.06 0.49
C GLN A 21 -13.63 -9.06 0.20
N GLN A 22 -13.06 -9.06 -1.01
CA GLN A 22 -11.93 -9.92 -1.36
C GLN A 22 -10.71 -9.68 -0.48
N ILE A 23 -10.43 -8.41 -0.13
CA ILE A 23 -9.37 -8.07 0.82
C ILE A 23 -9.68 -8.65 2.21
N ALA A 24 -10.91 -8.49 2.70
CA ALA A 24 -11.30 -8.99 4.01
C ALA A 24 -11.21 -10.53 4.09
N ASP A 25 -11.76 -11.23 3.10
CA ASP A 25 -11.73 -12.70 3.01
C ASP A 25 -10.30 -13.20 2.90
N GLY A 26 -9.48 -12.52 2.10
CA GLY A 26 -8.07 -12.84 1.92
C GLY A 26 -7.28 -12.72 3.22
N LEU A 27 -7.46 -11.62 3.97
CA LEU A 27 -6.83 -11.39 5.28
C LEU A 27 -7.33 -12.36 6.36
N GLN A 28 -8.58 -12.82 6.27
CA GLN A 28 -9.13 -13.83 7.18
C GLN A 28 -8.55 -15.22 6.89
N ALA A 29 -8.34 -15.56 5.62
CA ALA A 29 -7.82 -16.84 5.20
C ALA A 29 -6.29 -16.95 5.36
N LYS A 30 -5.55 -15.85 5.18
CA LYS A 30 -4.09 -15.77 5.19
C LYS A 30 -3.64 -14.40 5.69
N SER A 31 -2.40 -14.26 6.16
CA SER A 31 -1.85 -12.96 6.58
C SER A 31 -1.63 -11.94 5.44
N TRP A 32 -2.00 -12.26 4.19
CA TRP A 32 -1.89 -11.39 3.02
C TRP A 32 -2.89 -11.75 1.92
N CYS A 33 -3.20 -10.77 1.06
CA CYS A 33 -4.05 -10.94 -0.11
C CYS A 33 -3.57 -10.07 -1.28
N VAL A 34 -3.92 -10.49 -2.50
CA VAL A 34 -3.66 -9.77 -3.74
C VAL A 34 -4.99 -9.67 -4.48
N VAL A 35 -5.41 -8.46 -4.82
CA VAL A 35 -6.65 -8.20 -5.55
C VAL A 35 -6.29 -7.41 -6.81
N PRO A 36 -6.22 -8.09 -7.97
CA PRO A 36 -6.08 -7.42 -9.26
C PRO A 36 -7.24 -6.47 -9.52
N ASP A 37 -6.97 -5.38 -10.25
CA ASP A 37 -7.97 -4.39 -10.66
C ASP A 37 -8.79 -3.78 -9.51
N ALA A 38 -8.33 -3.88 -8.26
CA ALA A 38 -9.05 -3.40 -7.08
C ALA A 38 -9.25 -1.89 -7.06
N LEU A 39 -8.29 -1.13 -7.62
CA LEU A 39 -8.39 0.31 -7.66
C LEU A 39 -9.33 0.75 -8.79
N PRO A 40 -10.34 1.61 -8.52
CA PRO A 40 -11.22 2.12 -9.56
C PRO A 40 -10.43 2.74 -10.72
N PRO A 41 -10.73 2.43 -11.99
CA PRO A 41 -9.91 2.87 -13.13
C PRO A 41 -9.71 4.39 -13.22
N ALA A 42 -10.74 5.18 -12.86
CA ALA A 42 -10.65 6.64 -12.83
C ALA A 42 -9.63 7.13 -11.78
N LEU A 43 -9.67 6.57 -10.57
CA LEU A 43 -8.72 6.89 -9.50
C LEU A 43 -7.30 6.43 -9.86
N ALA A 44 -7.16 5.23 -10.43
CA ALA A 44 -5.88 4.73 -10.91
C ALA A 44 -5.25 5.69 -11.93
N GLY A 45 -6.04 6.16 -12.90
CA GLY A 45 -5.61 7.12 -13.93
C GLY A 45 -5.12 8.43 -13.33
N GLN A 46 -5.90 9.02 -12.42
CA GLN A 46 -5.52 10.28 -11.76
C GLN A 46 -4.24 10.13 -10.94
N LEU A 47 -4.08 9.03 -10.19
CA LEU A 47 -2.86 8.78 -9.41
C LEU A 47 -1.65 8.53 -10.30
N PHE A 48 -1.84 7.85 -11.44
CA PHE A 48 -0.77 7.58 -12.38
C PHE A 48 -0.27 8.86 -13.07
N GLU A 49 -1.17 9.73 -13.54
CA GLU A 49 -0.73 11.01 -14.10
C GLU A 49 -0.08 11.88 -13.02
N HIS A 50 -0.66 11.94 -11.81
CA HIS A 50 -0.10 12.72 -10.71
C HIS A 50 1.30 12.27 -10.29
N VAL A 51 1.58 10.96 -10.26
CA VAL A 51 2.91 10.45 -9.90
C VAL A 51 3.93 10.68 -11.01
N ARG A 52 3.50 10.72 -12.29
CA ARG A 52 4.37 10.98 -13.46
C ARG A 52 4.68 12.46 -13.64
N GLU A 53 3.72 13.34 -13.38
CA GLU A 53 3.87 14.79 -13.51
C GLU A 53 4.62 15.41 -12.33
N ALA A 54 4.69 14.72 -11.19
CA ALA A 54 5.48 15.15 -10.06
C ALA A 54 6.96 15.26 -10.48
N ASP A 55 7.50 16.49 -10.45
CA ASP A 55 8.92 16.74 -10.68
C ASP A 55 9.75 15.79 -9.79
N SER A 56 10.72 15.13 -10.41
CA SER A 56 11.71 14.27 -9.76
C SER A 56 12.34 14.88 -8.50
N ASN A 57 12.38 16.23 -8.40
CA ASN A 57 12.82 16.96 -7.22
C ASN A 57 11.90 16.82 -5.99
N ARG A 58 10.63 16.41 -6.15
CA ARG A 58 9.70 16.17 -5.04
C ARG A 58 9.85 14.77 -4.42
N PHE A 59 10.61 13.88 -5.06
CA PHE A 59 10.92 12.55 -4.56
C PHE A 59 12.25 12.56 -3.80
N ALA A 60 12.20 12.23 -2.51
CA ALA A 60 13.38 12.10 -1.67
C ALA A 60 13.83 10.63 -1.61
N PRO A 61 15.15 10.33 -1.52
CA PRO A 61 15.61 8.97 -1.26
C PRO A 61 14.98 8.41 0.02
N ALA A 62 14.45 7.19 -0.05
CA ALA A 62 13.82 6.57 1.09
C ALA A 62 14.86 6.11 2.12
N GLY A 63 14.56 6.24 3.41
CA GLY A 63 15.42 5.74 4.48
C GLY A 63 14.80 4.60 5.26
N VAL A 64 15.59 4.06 6.18
CA VAL A 64 15.23 2.99 7.11
C VAL A 64 15.32 3.54 8.54
N GLY A 65 14.32 3.28 9.39
CA GLY A 65 14.27 3.76 10.76
C GLY A 65 13.18 4.82 11.02
N ARG A 66 13.10 5.37 12.24
CA ARG A 66 12.19 6.47 12.63
C ARG A 66 12.98 7.63 13.23
N SER A 67 12.53 8.86 13.00
CA SER A 67 13.03 10.08 13.66
C SER A 67 14.56 10.25 13.53
N ASN A 68 15.31 10.36 14.64
CA ASN A 68 16.76 10.58 14.62
C ASN A 68 17.59 9.36 14.14
N ASP A 69 16.96 8.19 13.98
CA ASP A 69 17.58 6.97 13.48
C ASP A 69 17.24 6.71 11.99
N HIS A 70 16.73 7.72 11.28
CA HIS A 70 16.41 7.60 9.84
C HIS A 70 17.71 7.59 9.04
N VAL A 71 18.22 6.40 8.76
CA VAL A 71 19.45 6.21 7.98
C VAL A 71 19.08 5.88 6.54
N HIS A 72 19.53 6.71 5.61
CA HIS A 72 19.53 6.36 4.20
C HIS A 72 20.55 5.24 3.98
N ASN A 73 20.07 4.03 3.72
CA ASN A 73 20.92 2.88 3.44
C ASN A 73 20.62 2.33 2.04
N PRO A 74 21.38 2.75 1.01
CA PRO A 74 21.17 2.32 -0.37
C PRO A 74 21.51 0.84 -0.61
N PHE A 75 22.07 0.14 0.38
CA PHE A 75 22.25 -1.30 0.35
C PHE A 75 21.00 -2.07 0.78
N VAL A 76 20.03 -1.39 1.41
CA VAL A 76 18.77 -1.97 1.87
C VAL A 76 17.63 -1.60 0.94
N ARG A 77 17.48 -0.31 0.60
CA ARG A 77 16.43 0.17 -0.31
C ARG A 77 16.96 1.32 -1.16
N ARG A 78 16.52 1.40 -2.41
CA ARG A 78 16.97 2.43 -3.37
C ARG A 78 15.85 3.27 -3.95
N ASP A 79 14.61 3.01 -3.54
CA ASP A 79 13.47 3.78 -4.00
C ASP A 79 13.49 5.22 -3.49
N ARG A 80 12.79 6.06 -4.24
CA ARG A 80 12.50 7.43 -3.85
C ARG A 80 11.03 7.55 -3.52
N ILE A 81 10.72 8.30 -2.46
CA ILE A 81 9.37 8.43 -1.96
C ILE A 81 8.90 9.88 -1.91
N ARG A 82 7.58 10.04 -1.99
CA ARG A 82 6.89 11.32 -1.76
C ARG A 82 5.64 11.05 -0.95
N TRP A 83 5.59 11.58 0.27
CA TRP A 83 4.42 11.45 1.14
C TRP A 83 3.18 12.05 0.48
N ILE A 84 2.05 11.38 0.71
CA ILE A 84 0.73 11.80 0.27
C ILE A 84 0.10 12.59 1.42
N ASP A 85 -0.21 13.85 1.18
CA ASP A 85 -0.75 14.78 2.17
C ASP A 85 -2.13 15.34 1.81
N GLY A 86 -2.65 14.98 0.63
CA GLY A 86 -3.96 15.45 0.16
C GLY A 86 -3.89 16.84 -0.47
N SER A 87 -2.70 17.33 -0.84
CA SER A 87 -2.52 18.61 -1.52
C SER A 87 -3.06 18.65 -2.93
N ALA A 88 -3.26 17.49 -3.57
CA ALA A 88 -3.83 17.36 -4.91
C ALA A 88 -5.13 16.55 -4.87
N GLU A 89 -6.00 16.77 -5.85
CA GLU A 89 -7.30 16.09 -5.91
C GLU A 89 -7.16 14.55 -6.02
N ALA A 90 -6.21 14.06 -6.81
CA ALA A 90 -5.90 12.63 -6.89
C ALA A 90 -5.53 12.03 -5.51
N GLU A 91 -4.78 12.78 -4.71
CA GLU A 91 -4.41 12.38 -3.35
C GLU A 91 -5.59 12.39 -2.39
N GLN A 92 -6.48 13.37 -2.50
CA GLN A 92 -7.70 13.43 -1.70
C GLN A 92 -8.62 12.25 -2.00
N GLN A 93 -8.81 11.92 -3.29
CA GLN A 93 -9.61 10.77 -3.69
C GLN A 93 -8.98 9.45 -3.22
N TRP A 94 -7.65 9.32 -3.26
CA TRP A 94 -6.92 8.20 -2.67
C TRP A 94 -7.16 8.06 -1.17
N LEU A 95 -7.00 9.14 -0.41
CA LEU A 95 -7.21 9.14 1.03
C LEU A 95 -8.67 8.78 1.35
N ALA A 96 -9.63 9.30 0.59
CA ALA A 96 -11.04 8.92 0.74
C ALA A 96 -11.29 7.43 0.46
N TRP A 97 -10.71 6.87 -0.61
CA TRP A 97 -10.81 5.44 -0.93
C TRP A 97 -10.22 4.56 0.19
N SER A 98 -9.02 4.89 0.67
CA SER A 98 -8.39 4.18 1.79
C SER A 98 -9.18 4.30 3.10
N GLY A 99 -9.84 5.43 3.35
CA GLY A 99 -10.71 5.64 4.51
C GLY A 99 -11.98 4.79 4.46
N ARG A 100 -12.56 4.60 3.25
CA ARG A 100 -13.67 3.66 3.06
C ARG A 100 -13.23 2.22 3.28
N LEU A 101 -12.07 1.82 2.74
CA LEU A 101 -11.48 0.52 3.01
C LEU A 101 -11.25 0.29 4.51
N GLN A 102 -10.66 1.27 5.21
CA GLN A 102 -10.46 1.23 6.66
C GLN A 102 -11.78 0.97 7.41
N THR A 103 -12.83 1.73 7.05
CA THR A 103 -14.15 1.61 7.65
C THR A 103 -14.75 0.22 7.41
N PHE A 104 -14.60 -0.30 6.19
CA PHE A 104 -15.07 -1.62 5.83
C PHE A 104 -14.35 -2.72 6.62
N LEU A 105 -13.01 -2.71 6.62
CA LEU A 105 -12.19 -3.71 7.33
C LEU A 105 -12.42 -3.68 8.84
N ASN A 106 -12.61 -2.50 9.43
CA ASN A 106 -12.96 -2.39 10.85
C ASN A 106 -14.30 -3.05 11.18
N ARG A 107 -15.29 -2.94 10.29
CA ARG A 107 -16.60 -3.56 10.49
C ARG A 107 -16.57 -5.08 10.30
N GLN A 108 -15.81 -5.55 9.30
CA GLN A 108 -15.76 -6.98 8.96
C GLN A 108 -14.82 -7.77 9.86
N LEU A 109 -13.66 -7.19 10.22
CA LEU A 109 -12.56 -7.90 10.87
C LEU A 109 -12.24 -7.38 12.28
N PHE A 110 -12.96 -6.35 12.77
CA PHE A 110 -12.79 -5.77 14.11
C PHE A 110 -11.35 -5.29 14.43
N LEU A 111 -10.61 -4.83 13.42
CA LEU A 111 -9.19 -4.49 13.53
C LEU A 111 -8.88 -3.20 14.30
N GLY A 112 -9.87 -2.32 14.52
CA GLY A 112 -9.68 -1.06 15.25
C GLY A 112 -8.72 -0.06 14.57
N LEU A 113 -8.57 -0.14 13.25
CA LEU A 113 -7.75 0.75 12.44
C LEU A 113 -8.23 2.20 12.64
N PHE A 114 -7.29 3.09 12.92
CA PHE A 114 -7.55 4.46 13.36
C PHE A 114 -6.98 5.49 12.40
N SER A 115 -5.70 5.37 12.02
CA SER A 115 -5.04 6.30 11.10
C SER A 115 -4.41 5.58 9.92
N PHE A 116 -4.20 6.32 8.84
CA PHE A 116 -3.57 5.85 7.62
C PHE A 116 -2.51 6.87 7.17
N GLU A 117 -1.32 6.38 6.85
CA GLU A 117 -0.25 7.17 6.24
C GLU A 117 0.17 6.47 4.94
N SER A 118 0.52 7.22 3.90
CA SER A 118 0.97 6.63 2.64
C SER A 118 1.90 7.55 1.87
N HIS A 119 2.68 6.95 0.97
CA HIS A 119 3.56 7.68 0.07
C HIS A 119 3.60 7.02 -1.30
N PHE A 120 3.81 7.83 -2.33
CA PHE A 120 4.28 7.32 -3.61
C PHE A 120 5.69 6.76 -3.45
N ALA A 121 6.01 5.71 -4.18
CA ALA A 121 7.34 5.12 -4.28
C ALA A 121 7.68 4.92 -5.76
N HIS A 122 8.85 5.39 -6.16
CA HIS A 122 9.42 5.25 -7.49
C HIS A 122 10.73 4.47 -7.39
N TYR A 123 10.78 3.34 -8.10
CA TYR A 123 11.96 2.50 -8.28
C TYR A 123 12.41 2.67 -9.72
N GLN A 124 13.64 3.13 -9.93
CA GLN A 124 14.29 3.18 -11.24
C GLN A 124 14.74 1.77 -11.66
N PRO A 125 15.12 1.57 -12.93
CA PRO A 125 15.68 0.29 -13.36
C PRO A 125 16.85 -0.16 -12.47
N GLY A 126 16.76 -1.38 -11.93
CA GLY A 126 17.75 -1.97 -11.02
C GLY A 126 17.56 -1.63 -9.54
N ASP A 127 16.65 -0.71 -9.18
CA ASP A 127 16.32 -0.43 -7.78
C ASP A 127 15.58 -1.60 -7.13
N PHE A 128 15.77 -1.75 -5.83
CA PHE A 128 15.21 -2.85 -5.04
C PHE A 128 14.89 -2.38 -3.62
N TYR A 129 14.16 -3.23 -2.90
CA TYR A 129 14.06 -3.15 -1.45
C TYR A 129 14.22 -4.55 -0.88
N LYS A 130 15.34 -4.79 -0.20
CA LYS A 130 15.68 -6.06 0.43
C LYS A 130 14.58 -6.57 1.34
N LYS A 131 14.55 -7.90 1.51
CA LYS A 131 13.61 -8.60 2.38
C LYS A 131 13.52 -7.95 3.77
N HIS A 132 12.31 -7.59 4.18
CA HIS A 132 12.02 -6.96 5.46
C HIS A 132 10.59 -7.26 5.93
N VAL A 133 10.27 -6.81 7.14
CA VAL A 133 8.91 -6.78 7.71
C VAL A 133 8.62 -5.33 8.09
N ASP A 134 7.43 -4.84 7.76
CA ASP A 134 7.06 -3.42 7.87
C ASP A 134 6.92 -2.90 9.30
N ALA A 135 6.62 -3.81 10.22
CA ALA A 135 6.55 -3.57 11.64
C ALA A 135 7.38 -4.64 12.37
N PHE A 136 8.65 -4.34 12.61
CA PHE A 136 9.57 -5.24 13.31
C PHE A 136 9.41 -5.11 14.84
N ARG A 137 9.56 -6.22 15.58
CA ARG A 137 9.57 -6.26 17.06
C ARG A 137 10.87 -6.91 17.53
N PRO A 138 11.98 -6.17 17.68
CA PRO A 138 13.28 -6.75 18.04
C PRO A 138 13.36 -7.31 19.46
N ASP A 139 12.64 -6.73 20.42
CA ASP A 139 12.89 -6.90 21.86
C ASP A 139 11.60 -7.02 22.71
N GLY A 140 10.45 -7.28 22.06
CA GLY A 140 9.14 -7.25 22.72
C GLY A 140 8.67 -5.84 23.10
N THR A 141 9.49 -4.80 22.90
CA THR A 141 9.05 -3.42 22.91
C THR A 141 8.74 -2.94 21.50
N GLU A 142 7.75 -2.07 21.47
CA GLU A 142 6.95 -1.71 20.32
C GLU A 142 7.69 -0.73 19.37
N ARG A 143 8.89 -1.09 18.88
CA ARG A 143 9.66 -0.29 17.90
C ARG A 143 9.05 -0.39 16.50
N GLY A 144 8.00 0.38 16.25
CA GLY A 144 7.23 0.29 15.00
C GLY A 144 5.73 0.13 15.23
N ALA A 145 5.36 -0.11 16.48
CA ALA A 145 4.04 -0.54 16.85
C ALA A 145 2.93 0.38 16.41
N ARG A 146 1.79 -0.28 16.28
CA ARG A 146 0.52 0.19 15.80
C ARG A 146 0.30 0.03 14.30
N ARG A 147 1.30 -0.18 13.44
CA ARG A 147 1.02 -0.61 12.04
C ARG A 147 0.43 -2.01 12.07
N VAL A 148 -0.83 -2.14 11.65
CA VAL A 148 -1.55 -3.42 11.63
C VAL A 148 -1.58 -3.99 10.22
N LEU A 149 -1.93 -3.15 9.24
CA LEU A 149 -1.98 -3.53 7.84
C LEU A 149 -1.08 -2.65 7.01
N SER A 150 -0.33 -3.29 6.12
CA SER A 150 0.38 -2.67 5.02
C SER A 150 -0.47 -2.81 3.76
N LEU A 151 -0.47 -1.76 2.95
CA LEU A 151 -1.19 -1.69 1.69
C LEU A 151 -0.24 -1.21 0.60
N VAL A 152 -0.16 -1.96 -0.50
CA VAL A 152 0.62 -1.60 -1.69
C VAL A 152 -0.30 -1.56 -2.90
N THR A 153 -0.29 -0.44 -3.61
CA THR A 153 -1.09 -0.25 -4.84
C THR A 153 -0.17 0.03 -6.01
N TYR A 154 -0.36 -0.67 -7.13
CA TYR A 154 0.51 -0.56 -8.30
C TYR A 154 -0.08 0.32 -9.39
N LEU A 155 0.78 1.15 -10.00
CA LEU A 155 0.40 2.17 -10.97
C LEU A 155 1.13 1.98 -12.31
N ASN A 156 1.40 0.73 -12.72
CA ASN A 156 2.26 0.47 -13.89
C ASN A 156 1.49 -0.15 -15.06
N PRO A 157 1.05 0.67 -16.05
CA PRO A 157 0.32 0.15 -17.21
C PRO A 157 1.20 -0.76 -18.06
N GLY A 158 0.62 -1.85 -18.55
CA GLY A 158 1.25 -2.79 -19.49
C GLY A 158 2.43 -3.59 -18.92
N TRP A 159 2.54 -3.76 -17.60
CA TRP A 159 3.63 -4.53 -16.98
C TRP A 159 3.67 -5.97 -17.48
N GLN A 160 4.86 -6.43 -17.89
CA GLN A 160 5.10 -7.78 -18.37
C GLN A 160 5.99 -8.55 -17.40
N LEU A 161 5.95 -9.89 -17.47
CA LEU A 161 6.82 -10.75 -16.65
C LEU A 161 8.31 -10.45 -16.87
N ALA A 162 8.70 -10.09 -18.10
CA ALA A 162 10.08 -9.76 -18.46
C ALA A 162 10.58 -8.45 -17.82
N ASP A 163 9.68 -7.58 -17.34
CA ASP A 163 10.04 -6.32 -16.69
C ASP A 163 10.56 -6.52 -15.26
N GLY A 164 10.37 -7.71 -14.66
CA GLY A 164 10.73 -7.98 -13.27
C GLY A 164 9.93 -7.13 -12.26
N GLY A 165 10.57 -6.66 -11.19
CA GLY A 165 9.98 -5.71 -10.25
C GLY A 165 8.93 -6.29 -9.29
N GLU A 166 8.85 -7.61 -9.18
CA GLU A 166 7.82 -8.27 -8.38
C GLU A 166 7.99 -7.99 -6.88
N LEU A 167 6.86 -7.97 -6.17
CA LEU A 167 6.87 -8.13 -4.72
C LEU A 167 6.93 -9.62 -4.41
N ALA A 168 8.08 -10.08 -3.92
CA ALA A 168 8.25 -11.43 -3.40
C ALA A 168 7.73 -11.49 -1.95
N ILE A 169 6.76 -12.35 -1.71
CA ILE A 169 6.20 -12.64 -0.38
C ILE A 169 6.80 -13.96 0.10
N TYR A 170 7.29 -13.97 1.33
CA TYR A 170 7.92 -15.13 1.94
C TYR A 170 6.97 -15.82 2.94
N ASP A 171 7.31 -17.05 3.31
CA ASP A 171 6.74 -17.71 4.47
C ASP A 171 7.04 -16.93 5.77
N GLU A 172 6.33 -17.24 6.85
CA GLU A 172 6.50 -16.58 8.16
C GLU A 172 7.95 -16.68 8.69
N ALA A 173 8.63 -17.79 8.37
CA ALA A 173 10.03 -18.00 8.72
C ALA A 173 11.01 -17.15 7.88
N GLY A 174 10.52 -16.48 6.83
CA GLY A 174 11.31 -15.68 5.90
C GLY A 174 12.32 -16.50 5.07
N LYS A 175 12.10 -17.80 4.91
CA LYS A 175 13.03 -18.73 4.26
C LYS A 175 12.72 -18.96 2.79
N GLN A 176 11.44 -19.07 2.43
CA GLN A 176 11.03 -19.41 1.06
C GLN A 176 10.06 -18.38 0.51
N ILE A 177 10.22 -18.06 -0.78
CA ILE A 177 9.22 -17.25 -1.50
C ILE A 177 8.00 -18.13 -1.72
N VAL A 178 6.87 -17.73 -1.16
CA VAL A 178 5.57 -18.43 -1.32
C VAL A 178 4.73 -17.82 -2.42
N HIS A 179 4.98 -16.56 -2.77
CA HIS A 179 4.27 -15.88 -3.85
C HIS A 179 5.09 -14.73 -4.45
N LYS A 180 4.86 -14.42 -5.72
CA LYS A 180 5.40 -13.24 -6.41
C LYS A 180 4.27 -12.47 -7.06
N VAL A 181 4.15 -11.19 -6.72
CA VAL A 181 3.12 -10.31 -7.26
C VAL A 181 3.73 -9.42 -8.33
N LEU A 182 3.23 -9.50 -9.56
CA LEU A 182 3.57 -8.55 -10.60
C LEU A 182 3.00 -7.17 -10.22
N PRO A 183 3.76 -6.07 -10.39
CA PRO A 183 3.28 -4.73 -10.06
C PRO A 183 2.35 -4.18 -11.16
N ALA A 184 1.36 -4.96 -11.57
CA ALA A 184 0.42 -4.63 -12.62
C ALA A 184 -0.54 -3.51 -12.19
N TYR A 185 -0.85 -2.61 -13.12
CA TYR A 185 -1.73 -1.46 -12.91
C TYR A 185 -3.03 -1.81 -12.17
N GLY A 186 -3.40 -0.99 -11.18
CA GLY A 186 -4.67 -1.14 -10.43
C GLY A 186 -4.69 -2.28 -9.41
N THR A 187 -3.66 -3.12 -9.37
CA THR A 187 -3.56 -4.22 -8.41
C THR A 187 -3.25 -3.67 -7.01
N VAL A 188 -3.95 -4.20 -6.01
CA VAL A 188 -3.75 -3.90 -4.59
C VAL A 188 -3.30 -5.15 -3.85
N VAL A 189 -2.29 -5.00 -2.99
CA VAL A 189 -1.80 -6.02 -2.08
C VAL A 189 -1.99 -5.52 -0.66
N VAL A 190 -2.59 -6.32 0.21
CA VAL A 190 -2.75 -5.99 1.64
C VAL A 190 -2.21 -7.14 2.48
N PHE A 191 -1.44 -6.82 3.52
CA PHE A 191 -0.85 -7.82 4.39
C PHE A 191 -0.65 -7.32 5.83
N LEU A 192 -0.59 -8.25 6.78
CA LEU A 192 -0.31 -7.95 8.19
C LEU A 192 1.14 -7.45 8.33
N SER A 193 1.29 -6.22 8.81
CA SER A 193 2.57 -5.51 8.81
C SER A 193 3.66 -6.19 9.65
N THR A 194 3.28 -7.00 10.64
CA THR A 194 4.19 -7.68 11.57
C THR A 194 4.55 -9.11 11.16
N GLU A 195 3.85 -9.69 10.18
CA GLU A 195 3.88 -11.14 9.94
C GLU A 195 4.41 -11.54 8.57
N VAL A 196 4.43 -10.61 7.61
CA VAL A 196 4.68 -10.96 6.20
C VAL A 196 6.03 -10.41 5.76
N PRO A 197 7.11 -11.21 5.78
CA PRO A 197 8.38 -10.82 5.19
C PRO A 197 8.23 -10.70 3.68
N HIS A 198 8.72 -9.60 3.12
CA HIS A 198 8.59 -9.31 1.70
C HIS A 198 9.80 -8.54 1.15
N GLU A 199 10.05 -8.71 -0.14
CA GLU A 199 11.16 -8.09 -0.89
C GLU A 199 10.62 -7.48 -2.19
N VAL A 200 11.07 -6.29 -2.56
CA VAL A 200 10.85 -5.74 -3.91
C VAL A 200 12.06 -6.12 -4.75
N LEU A 201 11.84 -6.99 -5.74
CA LEU A 201 12.86 -7.43 -6.67
C LEU A 201 13.22 -6.31 -7.67
N PRO A 202 14.43 -6.33 -8.25
CA PRO A 202 14.81 -5.37 -9.28
C PRO A 202 13.87 -5.36 -10.48
N ALA A 203 13.54 -4.17 -10.96
CA ALA A 203 12.78 -3.95 -12.19
C ALA A 203 13.70 -3.52 -13.35
N ALA A 204 13.29 -3.80 -14.58
CA ALA A 204 14.00 -3.36 -15.81
C ALA A 204 13.52 -2.01 -16.35
N ARG A 205 12.41 -1.47 -15.80
CA ARG A 205 11.84 -0.16 -16.14
C ARG A 205 11.31 0.54 -14.89
N ASP A 206 10.95 1.82 -15.01
CA ASP A 206 10.39 2.60 -13.90
C ASP A 206 9.15 1.91 -13.31
N ARG A 207 9.18 1.69 -11.99
CA ARG A 207 8.11 1.05 -11.21
C ARG A 207 7.57 2.04 -10.18
N TYR A 208 6.30 2.37 -10.33
CA TYR A 208 5.53 3.22 -9.45
C TYR A 208 4.55 2.41 -8.60
N SER A 209 4.48 2.77 -7.32
CA SER A 209 3.50 2.23 -6.39
C SER A 209 3.14 3.26 -5.35
N ILE A 210 2.03 3.03 -4.64
CA ILE A 210 1.76 3.67 -3.36
C ILE A 210 1.97 2.61 -2.28
N ALA A 211 2.77 2.93 -1.26
CA ALA A 211 2.85 2.14 -0.03
C ALA A 211 2.15 2.90 1.09
N GLY A 212 1.35 2.22 1.89
CA GLY A 212 0.64 2.80 3.02
C GLY A 212 0.45 1.84 4.17
N TRP A 213 0.18 2.40 5.35
CA TRP A 213 0.03 1.65 6.58
C TRP A 213 -1.14 2.13 7.39
N PHE A 214 -2.05 1.20 7.71
CA PHE A 214 -3.11 1.43 8.69
C PHE A 214 -2.60 1.18 10.09
N ARG A 215 -2.95 2.07 11.02
CA ARG A 215 -2.49 2.01 12.41
C ARG A 215 -3.64 2.00 13.40
N VAL A 216 -3.49 1.33 14.54
CA VAL A 216 -4.40 1.46 15.69
C VAL A 216 -4.06 2.69 16.53
N ASN A 217 -5.04 3.26 17.21
CA ASN A 217 -4.79 4.29 18.23
C ASN A 217 -4.04 3.63 19.40
N GLY A 218 -3.06 4.31 20.00
CA GLY A 218 -2.41 3.77 21.20
C GLY A 218 -2.40 4.72 22.37
N ASN A 219 -3.53 5.42 22.57
CA ASN A 219 -3.92 5.81 23.91
C ASN A 219 -4.32 4.56 24.72
N HIS A 220 -3.33 3.78 25.14
CA HIS A 220 -3.39 3.03 26.38
C HIS A 220 -2.58 3.83 27.41
N ALA A 221 -3.31 4.62 28.21
CA ALA A 221 -2.98 5.15 29.54
C ALA A 221 -1.67 5.92 29.85
N ASP A 222 -0.73 6.23 28.94
CA ASP A 222 0.50 6.92 29.41
C ASP A 222 1.21 7.94 28.49
N ARG A 223 0.48 8.63 27.60
CA ARG A 223 0.88 9.98 27.10
C ARG A 223 -0.19 10.61 26.20
N PRO A 224 -0.65 11.83 26.46
CA PRO A 224 -1.45 12.58 25.50
C PRO A 224 -0.57 13.04 24.32
N ASP A 225 -1.09 12.88 23.11
CA ASP A 225 -0.50 13.43 21.87
C ASP A 225 -0.41 14.97 21.97
N PRO A 226 0.66 15.59 21.43
CA PRO A 226 0.75 17.03 21.41
C PRO A 226 -0.32 17.64 20.48
N PRO A 227 -0.89 18.79 20.85
CA PRO A 227 -1.96 19.42 20.09
C PRO A 227 -1.49 19.88 18.71
N ARG A 228 -2.43 19.84 17.76
CA ARG A 228 -2.30 20.27 16.36
C ARG A 228 -1.93 21.74 16.24
#